data_AF-A0A661NQ90-F1
#
_entry.id   AF-A0A661NQ90-F1
#
_cell.length_a   1.000
_cell.length_b   1.000
_cell.length_c   1.000
_cell.angle_alpha   90.00
_cell.angle_beta   90.00
_cell.angle_gamma   90.00
#
_symmetry.space_group_name_H-M   'P 1'
#
loop_
_entity.id
_entity.type
_entity.pdbx_description
1 polymer ?
#
loop_
_entity_poly.entity_id
_entity_poly.type
_entity_poly.pdbx_seq_one_letter_code
_entity_poly.pdbx_strand_id
1 'polypeptide(L)'
;MSKTMRTFPVLVILGLACACGLYGSSSSYTPPDLVNEGDNLTIGDEPLESGGQVSGSIPGAGRHLGFLFTARAGESYDITLERVSGSDVPALALYEFADGLWSEALAWASADATSITIGGWQVPAEGTYLVLVDLASGSGSSDFLLSLQCTANCEEPIRCAANADCPEGQVCIEGQCLEDNIECRSDSDCLPHEVCQQGLCVVVCQPSPETCDGIDNDCDGLVDENCQELPCTSDADCPAGEYCDAVSATCQPLCACASDADCPLGFICVDCLCLDDSCPDDDNDGYGVCQGDCDDADAAVFPGAAEECNGRDDDCDGVIDEGCSGDCTSDQDCAAGQICWEGVCLQPCRSDSECASGQVCMNGLCQADLCDDEDADGFTTCDGDCDDTDAAVNPAANEECDGVDNDCDGQVDEGCGACAGDADCASGEQCCAGQCVDVLFDAGNCGGCGLACAAGESCERGVCVAEQCSTDSDCDDGDPATDDYCINGVCTHR
;
A
#
# COMPACT_ATOMS: atom_id res chain seq x y z
N MET A 1 -46.24 10.70 -16.38
CA MET A 1 -46.16 12.15 -16.06
C MET A 1 -44.84 12.37 -15.33
N SER A 2 -43.72 12.34 -16.06
CA SER A 2 -43.03 13.53 -16.58
C SER A 2 -42.64 14.52 -15.47
N LYS A 3 -41.43 14.38 -14.94
CA LYS A 3 -40.64 15.53 -14.51
C LYS A 3 -39.28 15.44 -15.21
N THR A 4 -39.03 16.49 -15.96
CA THR A 4 -38.10 16.61 -17.07
C THR A 4 -36.66 16.66 -16.56
N MET A 5 -35.80 15.75 -17.04
CA MET A 5 -34.35 15.97 -17.04
C MET A 5 -34.08 17.24 -17.84
N ARG A 6 -33.54 18.26 -17.17
CA ARG A 6 -32.93 19.40 -17.85
C ARG A 6 -31.49 19.02 -18.13
N THR A 7 -31.25 18.54 -19.34
CA THR A 7 -29.95 18.66 -20.02
C THR A 7 -29.50 20.11 -19.98
N PHE A 8 -28.46 20.41 -19.21
CA PHE A 8 -27.62 21.57 -19.46
C PHE A 8 -26.56 21.13 -20.48
N PRO A 9 -26.43 21.79 -21.64
CA PRO A 9 -25.29 21.56 -22.50
C PRO A 9 -24.07 22.15 -21.78
N VAL A 10 -23.14 21.30 -21.37
CA VAL A 10 -21.78 21.75 -21.07
C VAL A 10 -21.23 22.29 -22.38
N LEU A 11 -21.22 23.61 -22.45
CA LEU A 11 -20.65 24.39 -23.52
C LEU A 11 -19.17 24.02 -23.56
N VAL A 12 -18.74 23.40 -24.66
CA VAL A 12 -17.34 23.34 -25.07
C VAL A 12 -16.82 24.78 -25.09
N ILE A 13 -16.15 25.21 -24.02
CA ILE A 13 -15.33 26.41 -24.03
C ILE A 13 -13.98 25.98 -24.58
N LEU A 14 -13.91 25.96 -25.91
CA LEU A 14 -12.66 26.24 -26.60
C LEU A 14 -12.23 27.66 -26.17
N GLY A 15 -11.09 27.74 -25.48
CA GLY A 15 -10.25 28.93 -25.46
C GLY A 15 -10.31 29.79 -24.21
N LEU A 16 -9.37 29.54 -23.30
CA LEU A 16 -8.66 30.62 -22.60
C LEU A 16 -7.19 30.22 -22.37
N ALA A 17 -6.43 30.20 -23.46
CA ALA A 17 -5.02 30.56 -23.36
C ALA A 17 -4.96 32.06 -23.02
N CYS A 18 -4.60 32.42 -21.79
CA CYS A 18 -3.67 33.52 -21.47
C CYS A 18 -3.50 33.67 -19.95
N ALA A 19 -2.45 33.07 -19.42
CA ALA A 19 -1.60 33.73 -18.42
C ALA A 19 -0.16 33.52 -18.88
N CYS A 20 0.27 34.41 -19.78
CA CYS A 20 1.64 34.49 -20.24
C CYS A 20 2.49 35.09 -19.12
N GLY A 21 3.24 34.24 -18.42
CA GLY A 21 4.45 34.59 -17.68
C GLY A 21 5.61 33.87 -18.34
N LEU A 22 6.33 34.60 -19.19
CA LEU A 22 7.50 34.16 -19.95
C LEU A 22 8.62 33.66 -19.02
N TYR A 23 9.20 32.47 -19.27
CA TYR A 23 10.64 32.14 -19.37
C TYR A 23 10.86 30.63 -19.18
N GLY A 24 11.46 29.96 -20.18
CA GLY A 24 12.12 28.66 -19.99
C GLY A 24 11.53 27.51 -20.83
N SER A 25 12.34 27.05 -21.79
CA SER A 25 12.33 25.81 -22.57
C SER A 25 11.25 24.75 -22.25
N SER A 26 10.45 24.43 -23.27
CA SER A 26 9.58 23.27 -23.34
C SER A 26 10.34 21.95 -23.15
N SER A 27 10.13 21.29 -22.02
CA SER A 27 10.19 19.83 -21.95
C SER A 27 8.77 19.32 -22.25
N SER A 28 8.67 18.28 -23.08
CA SER A 28 7.41 17.65 -23.50
C SER A 28 6.88 16.71 -22.41
N TYR A 29 6.99 17.10 -21.14
CA TYR A 29 6.55 16.25 -20.04
C TYR A 29 5.04 16.08 -20.11
N THR A 30 4.61 14.87 -20.43
CA THR A 30 3.23 14.42 -20.36
C THR A 30 3.05 13.74 -19.02
N PRO A 31 2.17 14.25 -18.14
CA PRO A 31 1.91 13.61 -16.86
C PRO A 31 1.32 12.21 -17.06
N PRO A 32 1.62 11.24 -16.16
CA PRO A 32 1.15 9.86 -16.29
C PRO A 32 -0.38 9.74 -16.21
N ASP A 33 -0.94 8.73 -16.87
CA ASP A 33 -2.36 8.41 -16.75
C ASP A 33 -2.57 7.56 -15.50
N LEU A 34 -2.89 8.20 -14.38
CA LEU A 34 -3.03 7.53 -13.08
C LEU A 34 -4.08 6.41 -13.05
N VAL A 35 -5.00 6.36 -14.02
CA VAL A 35 -5.98 5.26 -14.14
C VAL A 35 -5.32 3.99 -14.67
N ASN A 36 -4.30 4.12 -15.52
CA ASN A 36 -3.62 3.01 -16.21
C ASN A 36 -2.19 2.76 -15.71
N GLU A 37 -1.55 3.76 -15.11
CA GLU A 37 -0.14 3.76 -14.68
C GLU A 37 0.00 3.85 -13.14
N GLY A 38 -1.09 3.56 -12.41
CA GLY A 38 -1.17 3.69 -10.96
C GLY A 38 -0.22 2.76 -10.17
N ASP A 39 0.19 1.62 -10.74
CA ASP A 39 1.09 0.67 -10.08
C ASP A 39 2.50 1.22 -9.82
N ASN A 40 2.88 2.29 -10.54
CA ASN A 40 4.16 2.99 -10.38
C ASN A 40 4.05 4.25 -9.50
N LEU A 41 2.87 4.53 -8.92
CA LEU A 41 2.63 5.66 -8.02
C LEU A 41 2.83 5.22 -6.57
N THR A 42 3.77 5.86 -5.88
CA THR A 42 3.88 5.81 -4.42
C THR A 42 3.27 7.07 -3.82
N ILE A 43 2.39 6.95 -2.82
CA ILE A 43 1.89 8.09 -2.05
C ILE A 43 2.79 8.28 -0.84
N GLY A 44 3.28 9.50 -0.63
CA GLY A 44 4.07 9.83 0.55
C GLY A 44 3.26 9.66 1.84
N ASP A 45 3.93 9.19 2.89
CA ASP A 45 3.29 8.88 4.18
C ASP A 45 2.71 10.11 4.89
N GLU A 46 3.26 11.30 4.61
CA GLU A 46 2.84 12.57 5.22
C GLU A 46 2.04 13.43 4.22
N PRO A 47 0.83 13.89 4.59
CA PRO A 47 0.05 14.79 3.75
C PRO A 47 0.74 16.16 3.65
N LEU A 48 0.55 16.84 2.51
CA LEU A 48 1.13 18.16 2.27
C LEU A 48 0.24 19.25 2.87
N GLU A 49 0.61 19.76 4.03
CA GLU A 49 -0.15 20.81 4.73
C GLU A 49 0.08 22.21 4.13
N SER A 50 -0.91 23.09 4.25
CA SER A 50 -0.79 24.50 3.88
C SER A 50 0.24 25.23 4.74
N GLY A 51 1.28 25.78 4.12
CA GLY A 51 2.44 26.39 4.78
C GLY A 51 3.53 25.37 5.15
N GLY A 52 3.31 24.09 4.85
CA GLY A 52 4.24 22.99 5.10
C GLY A 52 5.24 22.77 3.98
N GLN A 53 6.28 21.99 4.28
CA GLN A 53 7.27 21.53 3.31
C GLN A 53 7.58 20.06 3.55
N VAL A 54 7.76 19.31 2.47
CA VAL A 54 8.14 17.89 2.50
C VAL A 54 9.36 17.70 1.62
N SER A 55 10.33 16.94 2.11
CA SER A 55 11.53 16.57 1.35
C SER A 55 11.52 15.10 0.99
N GLY A 56 12.08 14.75 -0.15
CA GLY A 56 12.23 13.36 -0.59
C GLY A 56 13.27 13.20 -1.68
N SER A 57 13.38 12.00 -2.22
CA SER A 57 14.21 11.69 -3.39
C SER A 57 13.31 11.27 -4.54
N ILE A 58 13.57 11.78 -5.74
CA ILE A 58 12.82 11.40 -6.95
C ILE A 58 13.09 9.91 -7.24
N PRO A 59 12.04 9.07 -7.39
CA PRO A 59 12.16 7.60 -7.35
C PRO A 59 12.83 6.96 -8.59
N GLY A 60 13.31 7.74 -9.57
CA GLY A 60 13.94 7.29 -10.81
C GLY A 60 12.98 7.30 -12.00
N ALA A 61 13.48 6.96 -13.19
CA ALA A 61 12.67 6.97 -14.42
C ALA A 61 11.52 5.95 -14.35
N GLY A 62 10.30 6.40 -14.67
CA GLY A 62 9.10 5.53 -14.70
C GLY A 62 8.46 5.25 -13.35
N ARG A 63 8.90 5.92 -12.27
CA ARG A 63 8.27 5.86 -10.94
C ARG A 63 7.81 7.24 -10.54
N HIS A 64 6.69 7.33 -9.82
CA HIS A 64 6.10 8.61 -9.44
C HIS A 64 5.87 8.70 -7.94
N LEU A 65 6.06 9.89 -7.37
CA LEU A 65 5.84 10.16 -5.96
C LEU A 65 4.75 11.22 -5.78
N GLY A 66 3.66 10.84 -5.13
CA GLY A 66 2.47 11.65 -4.93
C GLY A 66 2.32 12.16 -3.50
N PHE A 67 1.80 13.38 -3.35
CA PHE A 67 1.45 13.97 -2.06
C PHE A 67 0.03 14.50 -2.09
N LEU A 68 -0.77 14.12 -1.10
CA LEU A 68 -2.17 14.53 -0.99
C LEU A 68 -2.28 15.81 -0.16
N PHE A 69 -3.19 16.70 -0.57
CA PHE A 69 -3.64 17.82 0.25
C PHE A 69 -5.12 18.10 0.01
N THR A 70 -5.79 18.71 0.99
CA THR A 70 -7.18 19.14 0.88
C THR A 70 -7.24 20.66 0.74
N ALA A 71 -8.11 21.15 -0.13
CA ALA A 71 -8.29 22.58 -0.36
C ALA A 71 -9.75 22.96 -0.62
N ARG A 72 -10.11 24.22 -0.34
CA ARG A 72 -11.46 24.75 -0.52
C ARG A 72 -11.59 25.55 -1.82
N ALA A 73 -12.77 25.48 -2.42
CA ALA A 73 -13.07 26.22 -3.64
C ALA A 73 -12.80 27.72 -3.47
N GLY A 74 -11.93 28.27 -4.34
CA GLY A 74 -11.58 29.68 -4.37
C GLY A 74 -10.31 30.07 -3.60
N GLU A 75 -9.69 29.17 -2.85
CA GLU A 75 -8.34 29.36 -2.31
C GLU A 75 -7.31 29.49 -3.45
N SER A 76 -6.16 30.09 -3.17
CA SER A 76 -5.05 30.20 -4.12
C SER A 76 -3.76 29.73 -3.48
N TYR A 77 -3.03 28.86 -4.17
CA TYR A 77 -1.79 28.26 -3.68
C TYR A 77 -0.62 28.51 -4.62
N ASP A 78 0.55 28.69 -4.02
CA ASP A 78 1.85 28.56 -4.65
C ASP A 78 2.41 27.18 -4.30
N ILE A 79 2.60 26.32 -5.30
CA ILE A 79 3.23 25.00 -5.14
C ILE A 79 4.64 25.10 -5.68
N THR A 80 5.66 24.93 -4.84
CA THR A 80 7.06 25.06 -5.25
C THR A 80 7.83 23.77 -5.00
N LEU A 81 8.42 23.23 -6.06
CA LEU A 81 9.32 22.08 -6.05
C LEU A 81 10.75 22.56 -6.30
N GLU A 82 11.63 22.42 -5.32
CA GLU A 82 13.04 22.78 -5.41
C GLU A 82 13.92 21.53 -5.46
N ARG A 83 14.86 21.47 -6.41
CA ARG A 83 15.91 20.44 -6.43
C ARG A 83 17.00 20.81 -5.44
N VAL A 84 17.19 19.96 -4.44
CA VAL A 84 18.18 20.14 -3.36
C VAL A 84 19.52 19.55 -3.76
N SER A 85 19.53 18.42 -4.46
CA SER A 85 20.73 17.73 -4.92
C SER A 85 20.49 17.05 -6.29
N GLY A 86 21.57 16.64 -6.96
CA GLY A 86 21.50 15.98 -8.26
C GLY A 86 21.39 16.93 -9.47
N SER A 87 21.40 16.34 -10.67
CA SER A 87 21.37 17.04 -11.95
C SER A 87 20.10 16.78 -12.75
N ASP A 88 19.19 15.97 -12.22
CA ASP A 88 17.98 15.58 -12.93
C ASP A 88 16.99 16.74 -13.01
N VAL A 89 16.16 16.73 -14.05
CA VAL A 89 15.19 17.80 -14.31
C VAL A 89 13.86 17.42 -13.66
N PRO A 90 13.45 18.05 -12.55
CA PRO A 90 12.19 17.70 -11.90
C PRO A 90 10.99 18.10 -12.77
N ALA A 91 9.88 17.40 -12.58
CA ALA A 91 8.58 17.71 -13.11
C ALA A 91 7.55 17.71 -11.98
N LEU A 92 6.49 18.50 -12.17
CA LEU A 92 5.40 18.64 -11.21
C LEU A 92 4.08 18.52 -11.96
N ALA A 93 3.17 17.69 -11.47
CA ALA A 93 1.80 17.61 -11.97
C ALA A 93 0.79 17.71 -10.83
N LEU A 94 -0.39 18.26 -11.13
CA LEU A 94 -1.49 18.43 -10.17
C LEU A 94 -2.75 17.78 -10.71
N TYR A 95 -3.33 16.88 -9.91
CA TYR A 95 -4.58 16.18 -10.20
C TYR A 95 -5.66 16.54 -9.18
N GLU A 96 -6.91 16.54 -9.63
CA GLU A 96 -8.09 16.71 -8.80
C GLU A 96 -8.85 15.39 -8.68
N PHE A 97 -9.28 15.04 -7.48
CA PHE A 97 -10.13 13.88 -7.25
C PHE A 97 -11.61 14.31 -7.22
N ALA A 98 -12.40 13.82 -8.18
CA ALA A 98 -13.83 14.09 -8.25
C ALA A 98 -14.60 12.87 -8.77
N ASP A 99 -15.79 12.62 -8.21
CA ASP A 99 -16.66 11.51 -8.62
C ASP A 99 -15.99 10.12 -8.62
N GLY A 100 -15.01 9.90 -7.73
CA GLY A 100 -14.28 8.64 -7.60
C GLY A 100 -13.15 8.43 -8.62
N LEU A 101 -12.80 9.45 -9.40
CA LEU A 101 -11.76 9.40 -10.43
C LEU A 101 -10.82 10.62 -10.33
N TRP A 102 -9.58 10.45 -10.77
CA TRP A 102 -8.63 11.56 -10.98
C TRP A 102 -8.88 12.22 -12.34
N SER A 103 -8.87 13.56 -12.38
CA SER A 103 -9.06 14.34 -13.61
C SER A 103 -7.74 14.57 -14.37
N GLU A 104 -7.80 15.18 -15.57
CA GLU A 104 -6.61 15.53 -16.36
C GLU A 104 -5.65 16.42 -15.56
N ALA A 105 -4.37 16.03 -15.52
CA ALA A 105 -3.36 16.77 -14.78
C ALA A 105 -2.97 18.09 -15.45
N LEU A 106 -2.72 19.11 -14.62
CA LEU A 106 -1.93 20.27 -15.02
C LEU A 106 -0.46 19.96 -14.74
N ALA A 107 0.42 20.09 -15.74
CA ALA A 107 1.82 19.70 -15.63
C ALA A 107 2.78 20.83 -15.98
N TRP A 108 3.89 20.89 -15.24
CA TRP A 108 4.97 21.85 -15.41
C TRP A 108 6.32 21.15 -15.29
N ALA A 109 7.18 21.43 -16.25
CA ALA A 109 8.55 20.97 -16.24
C ALA A 109 9.43 22.06 -16.87
N SER A 110 10.67 22.17 -16.41
CA SER A 110 11.58 23.21 -16.89
C SER A 110 12.96 22.63 -17.09
N ALA A 111 13.43 22.64 -18.35
CA ALA A 111 14.60 21.90 -18.83
C ALA A 111 15.91 22.16 -18.05
N ASP A 112 15.99 23.25 -17.27
CA ASP A 112 17.19 23.63 -16.51
C ASP A 112 16.88 24.12 -15.08
N ALA A 113 15.63 24.02 -14.61
CA ALA A 113 15.27 24.67 -13.35
C ALA A 113 15.76 23.88 -12.14
N THR A 114 16.35 24.60 -11.19
CA THR A 114 16.55 24.15 -9.81
C THR A 114 15.28 24.30 -8.97
N SER A 115 14.26 24.98 -9.48
CA SER A 115 12.99 25.23 -8.78
C SER A 115 11.85 25.45 -9.79
N ILE A 116 10.73 24.76 -9.59
CA ILE A 116 9.49 24.90 -10.36
C ILE A 116 8.43 25.43 -9.40
N THR A 117 7.79 26.55 -9.76
CA THR A 117 6.69 27.13 -8.97
C THR A 117 5.43 27.24 -9.82
N ILE A 118 4.36 26.60 -9.35
CA ILE A 118 2.98 26.87 -9.80
C ILE A 118 2.45 28.00 -8.92
N GLY A 119 2.58 29.24 -9.38
CA GLY A 119 2.18 30.41 -8.60
C GLY A 119 0.70 30.77 -8.79
N GLY A 120 -0.01 30.99 -7.68
CA GLY A 120 -1.37 31.52 -7.64
C GLY A 120 -2.40 30.59 -8.28
N TRP A 121 -2.21 29.27 -8.19
CA TRP A 121 -3.19 28.32 -8.68
C TRP A 121 -4.47 28.42 -7.85
N GLN A 122 -5.58 28.75 -8.51
CA GLN A 122 -6.87 28.94 -7.85
C GLN A 122 -7.63 27.61 -7.82
N VAL A 123 -8.04 27.19 -6.63
CA VAL A 123 -8.73 25.93 -6.37
C VAL A 123 -10.13 25.96 -7.00
N PRO A 124 -10.44 25.05 -7.95
CA PRO A 124 -11.70 25.08 -8.69
C PRO A 124 -12.90 24.54 -7.88
N ALA A 125 -12.69 23.53 -7.04
CA ALA A 125 -13.71 22.90 -6.21
C ALA A 125 -13.14 22.54 -4.83
N GLU A 126 -14.00 22.30 -3.85
CA GLU A 126 -13.55 21.78 -2.56
C GLU A 126 -13.30 20.28 -2.67
N GLY A 127 -12.14 19.81 -2.20
CA GLY A 127 -11.81 18.39 -2.28
C GLY A 127 -10.35 18.07 -2.03
N THR A 128 -9.98 16.83 -2.36
CA THR A 128 -8.62 16.31 -2.25
C THR A 128 -7.91 16.43 -3.59
N TYR A 129 -6.68 16.93 -3.53
CA TYR A 129 -5.80 17.14 -4.67
C TYR A 129 -4.52 16.35 -4.49
N LEU A 130 -3.96 15.86 -5.59
CA LEU A 130 -2.70 15.11 -5.63
C LEU A 130 -1.65 15.93 -6.36
N VAL A 131 -0.56 16.24 -5.66
CA VAL A 131 0.65 16.81 -6.23
C VAL A 131 1.60 15.67 -6.54
N LEU A 132 1.89 15.48 -7.82
CA LEU A 132 2.82 14.48 -8.30
C LEU A 132 4.18 15.11 -8.57
N VAL A 133 5.21 14.58 -7.91
CA VAL A 133 6.61 14.86 -8.19
C VAL A 133 7.15 13.77 -9.12
N ASP A 134 7.67 14.19 -10.25
CA ASP A 134 8.17 13.29 -11.30
C ASP A 134 9.47 13.82 -11.91
N LEU A 135 9.97 13.09 -12.91
CA LEU A 135 11.22 13.33 -13.60
C LEU A 135 10.96 13.66 -15.08
N ALA A 136 11.24 14.90 -15.50
CA ALA A 136 11.12 15.30 -16.90
C ALA A 136 12.27 14.76 -17.77
N SER A 137 13.48 14.68 -17.22
CA SER A 137 14.64 14.08 -17.88
C SER A 137 15.79 13.85 -16.90
N GLY A 138 16.52 12.75 -17.06
CA GLY A 138 17.58 12.33 -16.16
C GLY A 138 17.46 10.83 -15.86
N SER A 139 18.46 10.27 -15.20
CA SER A 139 18.46 8.85 -14.78
C SER A 139 19.01 8.68 -13.36
N GLY A 140 19.23 9.80 -12.65
CA GLY A 140 19.74 9.81 -11.30
C GLY A 140 18.64 9.88 -10.23
N SER A 141 19.07 9.80 -8.98
CA SER A 141 18.28 10.13 -7.80
C SER A 141 18.58 11.58 -7.43
N SER A 142 17.63 12.49 -7.68
CA SER A 142 17.74 13.88 -7.25
C SER A 142 16.87 14.10 -6.01
N ASP A 143 17.42 14.74 -4.98
CA ASP A 143 16.65 15.12 -3.79
C ASP A 143 15.88 16.40 -4.06
N PHE A 144 14.69 16.49 -3.49
CA PHE A 144 13.81 17.64 -3.66
C PHE A 144 13.22 18.13 -2.34
N LEU A 145 12.74 19.37 -2.36
CA LEU A 145 11.92 20.00 -1.35
C LEU A 145 10.65 20.51 -2.02
N LEU A 146 9.51 19.93 -1.67
CA LEU A 146 8.18 20.36 -2.10
C LEU A 146 7.58 21.25 -1.02
N SER A 147 6.95 22.36 -1.42
CA SER A 147 6.30 23.29 -0.51
C SER A 147 4.95 23.75 -1.06
N LEU A 148 3.99 23.90 -0.17
CA LEU A 148 2.65 24.35 -0.47
C LEU A 148 2.37 25.61 0.34
N GLN A 149 2.22 26.75 -0.33
CA GLN A 149 1.98 28.02 0.35
C GLN A 149 0.66 28.61 -0.13
N CYS A 150 -0.31 28.76 0.77
CA CYS A 150 -1.51 29.49 0.41
C CYS A 150 -1.21 31.00 0.28
N THR A 151 -1.65 31.62 -0.82
CA THR A 151 -1.35 33.02 -1.19
C THR A 151 -2.57 33.94 -1.25
N ALA A 152 -3.79 33.42 -1.44
CA ALA A 152 -5.02 34.22 -1.38
C ALA A 152 -6.23 33.37 -0.99
N ASN A 153 -7.22 34.00 -0.34
CA ASN A 153 -8.44 33.38 0.18
C ASN A 153 -8.20 32.19 1.14
N CYS A 154 -6.95 31.96 1.54
CA CYS A 154 -6.56 31.17 2.68
C CYS A 154 -7.34 31.68 3.88
N GLU A 155 -8.10 30.82 4.53
CA GLU A 155 -8.72 31.23 5.78
C GLU A 155 -7.61 31.65 6.75
N GLU A 156 -7.57 32.95 7.09
CA GLU A 156 -7.33 33.26 8.50
C GLU A 156 -8.57 32.71 9.23
N PRO A 157 -8.39 31.96 10.32
CA PRO A 157 -9.51 31.33 11.02
C PRO A 157 -10.61 32.35 11.29
N ILE A 158 -11.86 32.02 10.91
CA ILE A 158 -13.00 32.93 10.99
C ILE A 158 -13.04 33.53 12.40
N ARG A 159 -12.85 34.84 12.48
CA ARG A 159 -12.81 35.52 13.78
C ARG A 159 -14.22 35.60 14.33
N CYS A 160 -14.41 35.11 15.53
CA CYS A 160 -15.70 35.09 16.19
C CYS A 160 -15.63 35.77 17.56
N ALA A 161 -16.76 36.26 18.05
CA ALA A 161 -16.94 36.68 19.43
C ALA A 161 -17.84 35.70 20.20
N ALA A 162 -18.68 34.93 19.48
CA ALA A 162 -19.54 33.88 20.01
C ALA A 162 -19.79 32.79 18.95
N ASN A 163 -20.28 31.61 19.38
CA ASN A 163 -20.55 30.47 18.48
C ASN A 163 -21.55 30.78 17.36
N ALA A 164 -22.45 31.76 17.55
CA ALA A 164 -23.40 32.17 16.52
C ALA A 164 -22.74 32.95 15.35
N ASP A 165 -21.49 33.38 15.53
CA ASP A 165 -20.68 34.00 14.47
C ASP A 165 -20.02 32.93 13.58
N CYS A 166 -20.10 31.65 13.95
CA CYS A 166 -19.50 30.53 13.24
C CYS A 166 -20.51 29.82 12.32
N PRO A 167 -20.06 29.26 11.19
CA PRO A 167 -20.83 28.36 10.35
C PRO A 167 -21.42 27.16 11.13
N GLU A 168 -22.46 26.54 10.57
CA GLU A 168 -23.11 25.37 11.18
C GLU A 168 -22.09 24.22 11.32
N GLY A 169 -21.94 23.67 12.54
CA GLY A 169 -20.93 22.65 12.84
C GLY A 169 -19.56 23.20 13.32
N GLN A 170 -19.47 24.48 13.67
CA GLN A 170 -18.26 25.10 14.23
C GLN A 170 -18.55 25.87 15.52
N VAL A 171 -17.56 26.01 16.40
CA VAL A 171 -17.65 26.79 17.65
C VAL A 171 -16.53 27.81 17.80
N CYS A 172 -16.82 28.86 18.56
CA CYS A 172 -15.89 29.96 18.76
C CYS A 172 -14.95 29.69 19.93
N ILE A 173 -13.68 29.37 19.65
CA ILE A 173 -12.63 29.11 20.64
C ILE A 173 -11.54 30.17 20.47
N GLU A 174 -11.22 30.90 21.54
CA GLU A 174 -10.19 31.96 21.56
C GLU A 174 -10.30 33.00 20.42
N GLY A 175 -11.52 33.24 19.95
CA GLY A 175 -11.83 34.19 18.89
C GLY A 175 -11.58 33.66 17.48
N GLN A 176 -11.66 32.35 17.31
CA GLN A 176 -11.56 31.62 16.03
C GLN A 176 -12.66 30.55 15.96
N CYS A 177 -13.32 30.41 14.81
CA CYS A 177 -14.24 29.30 14.56
C CYS A 177 -13.43 28.06 14.18
N LEU A 178 -13.59 27.00 14.95
CA LEU A 178 -12.97 25.70 14.71
C LEU A 178 -14.06 24.66 14.44
N GLU A 179 -13.75 23.66 13.62
CA GLU A 179 -14.63 22.51 13.38
C GLU A 179 -14.91 21.81 14.71
N ASP A 180 -16.19 21.50 14.93
CA ASP A 180 -16.69 20.87 16.15
C ASP A 180 -16.27 19.38 16.14
N ASN A 181 -14.97 19.09 16.18
CA ASN A 181 -14.48 17.80 16.68
C ASN A 181 -14.53 17.83 18.22
N ILE A 182 -15.73 18.13 18.72
CA ILE A 182 -16.04 18.27 20.12
C ILE A 182 -16.78 17.00 20.53
N GLU A 183 -16.07 16.10 21.19
CA GLU A 183 -16.65 14.93 21.85
C GLU A 183 -17.57 15.34 23.00
N CYS A 184 -17.33 16.50 23.63
CA CYS A 184 -18.09 16.94 24.81
C CYS A 184 -18.33 18.44 24.90
N ARG A 185 -19.49 18.85 25.45
CA ARG A 185 -19.78 20.26 25.78
C ARG A 185 -19.75 20.49 27.29
N SER A 186 -19.75 19.42 28.06
CA SER A 186 -19.72 19.36 29.52
C SER A 186 -19.29 17.96 29.96
N ASP A 187 -18.90 17.81 31.21
CA ASP A 187 -18.45 16.51 31.76
C ASP A 187 -19.52 15.41 31.66
N SER A 188 -20.81 15.76 31.51
CA SER A 188 -21.88 14.78 31.31
C SER A 188 -21.96 14.18 29.92
N ASP A 189 -21.24 14.77 28.96
CA ASP A 189 -21.15 14.26 27.59
C ASP A 189 -20.00 13.25 27.46
N CYS A 190 -19.16 13.11 28.48
CA CYS A 190 -18.04 12.17 28.53
C CYS A 190 -18.36 10.93 29.35
N LEU A 191 -17.53 9.89 29.22
CA LEU A 191 -17.60 8.74 30.09
C LEU A 191 -17.33 9.16 31.55
N PRO A 192 -17.76 8.37 32.56
CA PRO A 192 -17.70 8.77 33.97
C PRO A 192 -16.30 9.13 34.53
N HIS A 193 -15.22 8.98 33.75
CA HIS A 193 -13.80 9.15 34.11
C HIS A 193 -13.07 10.20 33.27
N GLU A 194 -13.80 10.87 32.39
CA GLU A 194 -13.30 11.89 31.51
C GLU A 194 -13.91 13.22 31.93
N VAL A 195 -13.16 14.30 31.80
CA VAL A 195 -13.74 15.64 31.86
C VAL A 195 -13.65 16.29 30.52
N CYS A 196 -14.58 17.21 30.30
CA CYS A 196 -14.57 17.95 29.08
C CYS A 196 -13.54 19.07 29.14
N GLN A 197 -12.39 18.85 28.47
CA GLN A 197 -11.33 19.84 28.39
C GLN A 197 -11.12 20.27 26.94
N GLN A 198 -11.41 21.54 26.66
CA GLN A 198 -11.24 22.14 25.33
C GLN A 198 -12.01 21.42 24.21
N GLY A 199 -13.11 20.75 24.56
CA GLY A 199 -13.98 20.06 23.62
C GLY A 199 -13.66 18.58 23.42
N LEU A 200 -12.56 18.07 23.98
CA LEU A 200 -12.27 16.64 24.01
C LEU A 200 -12.56 16.05 25.38
N CYS A 201 -13.04 14.81 25.40
CA CYS A 201 -13.11 14.02 26.62
C CYS A 201 -11.69 13.56 26.94
N VAL A 202 -11.09 14.18 27.95
CA VAL A 202 -9.73 13.83 28.38
C VAL A 202 -9.80 13.20 29.76
N VAL A 203 -9.05 12.13 29.94
CA VAL A 203 -8.88 11.48 31.23
C VAL A 203 -8.11 12.44 32.14
N VAL A 204 -8.80 13.07 33.08
CA VAL A 204 -8.19 13.84 34.20
C VAL A 204 -8.29 13.06 35.49
N CYS A 205 -7.84 11.82 35.45
CA CYS A 205 -7.75 11.05 36.66
C CYS A 205 -6.52 11.55 37.46
N GLN A 206 -6.75 12.01 38.70
CA GLN A 206 -5.69 12.32 39.66
C GLN A 206 -5.27 10.98 40.28
N PRO A 207 -4.09 10.43 39.95
CA PRO A 207 -3.77 9.05 40.30
C PRO A 207 -3.79 8.86 41.81
N SER A 208 -4.65 7.95 42.24
CA SER A 208 -4.81 7.51 43.62
C SER A 208 -4.74 5.98 43.68
N PRO A 209 -4.30 5.35 44.78
CA PRO A 209 -4.22 3.90 44.84
C PRO A 209 -5.58 3.23 44.59
N GLU A 210 -5.56 2.13 43.83
CA GLU A 210 -6.76 1.40 43.41
C GLU A 210 -7.71 0.98 44.53
N THR A 211 -9.00 1.15 44.27
CA THR A 211 -10.15 0.75 45.10
C THR A 211 -11.08 -0.08 44.22
N CYS A 212 -11.52 -1.25 44.69
CA CYS A 212 -12.32 -2.16 43.88
C CYS A 212 -13.79 -1.72 43.82
N ASP A 213 -14.05 -0.59 43.17
CA ASP A 213 -15.38 -0.02 42.95
C ASP A 213 -15.77 0.05 41.46
N GLY A 214 -15.03 -0.68 40.61
CA GLY A 214 -15.28 -0.75 39.17
C GLY A 214 -14.88 0.52 38.44
N ILE A 215 -13.97 1.29 39.04
CA ILE A 215 -13.52 2.59 38.59
C ILE A 215 -11.99 2.60 38.62
N ASP A 216 -11.34 2.80 37.47
CA ASP A 216 -9.89 3.05 37.36
C ASP A 216 -9.51 4.31 38.17
N ASN A 217 -8.96 4.11 39.38
CA ASN A 217 -8.61 5.14 40.35
C ASN A 217 -7.15 5.60 40.24
N ASP A 218 -6.27 4.77 39.68
CA ASP A 218 -4.83 5.01 39.51
C ASP A 218 -4.42 5.42 38.08
N CYS A 219 -5.40 5.35 37.18
CA CYS A 219 -5.42 5.91 35.84
C CYS A 219 -4.46 5.22 34.87
N ASP A 220 -4.18 3.93 35.06
CA ASP A 220 -3.28 3.17 34.20
C ASP A 220 -3.99 2.53 32.98
N GLY A 221 -5.32 2.66 32.90
CA GLY A 221 -6.14 2.15 31.81
C GLY A 221 -6.65 0.72 32.02
N LEU A 222 -6.37 0.14 33.19
CA LEU A 222 -6.97 -1.09 33.65
C LEU A 222 -7.99 -0.75 34.76
N VAL A 223 -8.97 -1.62 34.97
CA VAL A 223 -9.99 -1.44 36.02
C VAL A 223 -9.73 -2.48 37.10
N ASP A 224 -9.55 -2.01 38.33
CA ASP A 224 -9.38 -2.82 39.55
C ASP A 224 -8.13 -3.75 39.55
N GLU A 225 -7.08 -3.42 38.81
CA GLU A 225 -5.78 -4.09 38.84
C GLU A 225 -4.99 -3.68 40.09
N ASN A 226 -4.20 -4.58 40.68
CA ASN A 226 -3.48 -4.31 41.93
C ASN A 226 -4.35 -3.88 43.13
N CYS A 227 -5.67 -4.03 43.04
CA CYS A 227 -6.55 -4.20 44.18
C CYS A 227 -5.88 -5.18 45.14
N GLN A 228 -5.36 -4.68 46.26
CA GLN A 228 -4.94 -5.58 47.32
C GLN A 228 -6.22 -6.30 47.72
N GLU A 229 -6.40 -7.55 47.27
CA GLU A 229 -7.39 -8.46 47.81
C GLU A 229 -7.14 -8.52 49.31
N LEU A 230 -7.85 -7.65 50.04
CA LEU A 230 -7.92 -7.74 51.47
C LEU A 230 -8.90 -8.88 51.70
N PRO A 231 -8.43 -10.01 52.28
CA PRO A 231 -9.29 -11.15 52.51
C PRO A 231 -10.50 -10.73 53.33
N CYS A 232 -11.70 -11.09 52.88
CA CYS A 232 -12.92 -10.80 53.63
C CYS A 232 -12.83 -11.52 54.99
N THR A 233 -13.30 -10.86 56.05
CA THR A 233 -13.31 -11.45 57.40
C THR A 233 -14.73 -11.68 57.92
N SER A 234 -15.72 -11.12 57.23
CA SER A 234 -17.14 -11.27 57.49
C SER A 234 -17.96 -10.89 56.26
N ASP A 235 -19.23 -11.32 56.21
CA ASP A 235 -20.16 -10.98 55.12
C ASP A 235 -20.39 -9.47 54.94
N ALA A 236 -20.06 -8.65 55.95
CA ALA A 236 -20.15 -7.19 55.86
C ALA A 236 -19.02 -6.57 55.03
N ASP A 237 -17.96 -7.32 54.78
CA ASP A 237 -16.84 -6.94 53.91
C ASP A 237 -17.16 -7.24 52.44
N CYS A 238 -18.32 -7.86 52.15
CA CYS A 238 -18.73 -8.27 50.82
C CYS A 238 -19.86 -7.38 50.26
N PRO A 239 -19.91 -7.17 48.93
CA PRO A 239 -21.01 -6.52 48.24
C PRO A 239 -22.38 -7.13 48.57
N ALA A 240 -23.43 -6.32 48.44
CA ALA A 240 -24.80 -6.78 48.68
C ALA A 240 -25.19 -7.86 47.67
N GLY A 241 -25.38 -9.10 48.14
CA GLY A 241 -25.59 -10.26 47.26
C GLY A 241 -24.53 -11.35 47.43
N GLU A 242 -23.51 -11.11 48.25
CA GLU A 242 -22.40 -12.04 48.49
C GLU A 242 -22.24 -12.38 49.97
N TYR A 243 -21.52 -13.47 50.26
CA TYR A 243 -21.08 -13.87 51.61
C TYR A 243 -19.58 -14.12 51.62
N CYS A 244 -18.96 -14.01 52.79
CA CYS A 244 -17.52 -14.24 52.91
C CYS A 244 -17.23 -15.73 53.13
N ASP A 245 -16.54 -16.37 52.19
CA ASP A 245 -16.13 -17.78 52.33
C ASP A 245 -15.00 -17.90 53.37
N ALA A 246 -15.26 -18.64 54.45
CA ALA A 246 -14.34 -18.74 55.58
C ALA A 246 -13.07 -19.55 55.28
N VAL A 247 -12.99 -20.23 54.13
CA VAL A 247 -11.87 -21.07 53.70
C VAL A 247 -10.99 -20.33 52.69
N SER A 248 -11.58 -19.72 51.66
CA SER A 248 -10.84 -18.94 50.66
C SER A 248 -10.61 -17.49 51.08
N ALA A 249 -11.36 -16.98 52.06
CA ALA A 249 -11.36 -15.58 52.47
C ALA A 249 -11.68 -14.61 51.32
N THR A 250 -12.53 -15.07 50.39
CA THR A 250 -13.04 -14.31 49.24
C THR A 250 -14.55 -14.18 49.34
N CYS A 251 -15.09 -13.09 48.80
CA CYS A 251 -16.54 -12.92 48.70
C CYS A 251 -17.09 -13.82 47.59
N GLN A 252 -18.21 -14.50 47.87
CA GLN A 252 -18.86 -15.46 46.97
C GLN A 252 -20.34 -15.10 46.85
N PRO A 253 -20.96 -15.22 45.66
CA PRO A 253 -22.37 -14.93 45.48
C PRO A 253 -23.27 -15.80 46.37
N LEU A 254 -24.34 -15.19 46.92
CA LEU A 254 -25.39 -15.89 47.65
C LEU A 254 -26.16 -16.78 46.68
N CYS A 255 -25.81 -18.07 46.62
CA CYS A 255 -26.42 -19.00 45.68
C CYS A 255 -27.95 -19.10 45.86
N ALA A 256 -28.70 -18.85 44.77
CA ALA A 256 -30.16 -18.98 44.73
C ALA A 256 -30.61 -20.43 44.52
N CYS A 257 -29.75 -21.26 43.91
CA CYS A 257 -29.94 -22.69 43.72
C CYS A 257 -28.59 -23.42 43.82
N ALA A 258 -28.59 -24.67 44.29
CA ALA A 258 -27.42 -25.56 44.25
C ALA A 258 -27.64 -26.74 43.28
N SER A 259 -28.87 -26.91 42.81
CA SER A 259 -29.32 -27.89 41.84
C SER A 259 -30.65 -27.45 41.23
N ASP A 260 -31.06 -28.05 40.12
CA ASP A 260 -32.35 -27.75 39.46
C ASP A 260 -33.56 -27.95 40.39
N ALA A 261 -33.42 -28.79 41.41
CA ALA A 261 -34.47 -29.03 42.39
C ALA A 261 -34.76 -27.83 43.30
N ASP A 262 -33.82 -26.88 43.39
CA ASP A 262 -33.97 -25.64 44.15
C ASP A 262 -34.72 -24.56 43.35
N CYS A 263 -34.95 -24.79 42.05
CA CYS A 263 -35.61 -23.84 41.16
C CYS A 263 -37.13 -24.07 41.02
N PRO A 264 -37.90 -23.01 40.74
CA PRO A 264 -39.31 -23.12 40.37
C PRO A 264 -39.51 -24.04 39.16
N LEU A 265 -40.69 -24.64 39.03
CA LEU A 265 -41.01 -25.50 37.88
C LEU A 265 -40.85 -24.71 36.56
N GLY A 266 -40.05 -25.25 35.64
CA GLY A 266 -39.70 -24.60 34.37
C GLY A 266 -38.45 -23.73 34.45
N PHE A 267 -37.62 -23.88 35.49
CA PHE A 267 -36.34 -23.19 35.60
C PHE A 267 -35.25 -24.20 36.00
N ILE A 268 -34.05 -24.07 35.43
CA ILE A 268 -32.87 -24.90 35.74
C ILE A 268 -31.79 -24.07 36.46
N CYS A 269 -30.91 -24.75 37.22
CA CYS A 269 -29.87 -24.09 37.99
C CYS A 269 -28.57 -23.98 37.17
N VAL A 270 -28.26 -22.77 36.73
CA VAL A 270 -27.02 -22.45 36.01
C VAL A 270 -26.29 -21.39 36.82
N ASP A 271 -25.03 -21.65 37.19
CA ASP A 271 -24.17 -20.74 37.95
C ASP A 271 -24.87 -20.04 39.12
N CYS A 272 -25.55 -20.85 39.96
CA CYS A 272 -26.26 -20.41 41.15
C CYS A 272 -27.49 -19.49 40.91
N LEU A 273 -28.02 -19.42 39.68
CA LEU A 273 -29.23 -18.71 39.28
C LEU A 273 -30.27 -19.66 38.65
N CYS A 274 -31.56 -19.39 38.90
CA CYS A 274 -32.65 -20.12 38.25
C CYS A 274 -33.04 -19.41 36.94
N LEU A 275 -32.75 -20.05 35.81
CA LEU A 275 -33.04 -19.53 34.46
C LEU A 275 -34.19 -20.30 33.80
N ASP A 276 -35.00 -19.62 32.98
CA ASP A 276 -36.22 -20.17 32.36
C ASP A 276 -35.87 -21.25 31.32
N ASP A 277 -36.40 -22.47 31.51
CA ASP A 277 -36.11 -23.72 30.79
C ASP A 277 -36.88 -23.84 29.46
N SER A 278 -37.27 -22.71 28.87
CA SER A 278 -37.88 -22.69 27.53
C SER A 278 -36.85 -22.38 26.46
N CYS A 279 -35.85 -23.26 26.32
CA CYS A 279 -34.93 -23.30 25.18
C CYS A 279 -35.25 -24.57 24.38
N PRO A 280 -36.08 -24.48 23.32
CA PRO A 280 -36.14 -25.54 22.34
C PRO A 280 -34.74 -25.75 21.78
N ASP A 281 -34.34 -27.01 21.69
CA ASP A 281 -33.13 -27.50 21.03
C ASP A 281 -33.66 -28.19 19.76
N ASP A 282 -33.65 -27.44 18.67
CA ASP A 282 -34.39 -27.77 17.44
C ASP A 282 -33.61 -28.78 16.56
N ASP A 283 -32.29 -28.91 16.74
CA ASP A 283 -31.41 -29.84 16.00
C ASP A 283 -30.82 -31.01 16.83
N ASN A 284 -30.97 -30.97 18.15
CA ASN A 284 -30.58 -32.00 19.11
C ASN A 284 -29.07 -32.19 19.35
N ASP A 285 -28.28 -31.12 19.33
CA ASP A 285 -26.89 -31.13 19.79
C ASP A 285 -26.71 -30.92 21.31
N GLY A 286 -27.77 -30.47 22.00
CA GLY A 286 -27.79 -30.24 23.45
C GLY A 286 -27.57 -28.79 23.87
N TYR A 287 -27.46 -27.89 22.91
CA TYR A 287 -27.59 -26.45 23.04
C TYR A 287 -28.89 -26.02 22.34
N GLY A 288 -29.33 -24.80 22.60
CA GLY A 288 -30.45 -24.20 21.89
C GLY A 288 -30.28 -22.69 21.94
N VAL A 289 -31.13 -21.93 21.26
CA VAL A 289 -30.87 -20.50 21.02
C VAL A 289 -30.60 -19.66 22.29
N CYS A 290 -31.19 -20.02 23.43
CA CYS A 290 -30.94 -19.33 24.71
C CYS A 290 -29.83 -19.93 25.58
N GLN A 291 -29.19 -21.00 25.13
CA GLN A 291 -27.96 -21.58 25.69
C GLN A 291 -26.70 -21.16 24.93
N GLY A 292 -26.83 -20.24 23.97
CA GLY A 292 -25.71 -19.66 23.23
C GLY A 292 -25.55 -20.20 21.80
N ASP A 293 -26.44 -21.09 21.36
CA ASP A 293 -26.45 -21.59 19.99
C ASP A 293 -26.88 -20.51 18.99
N CYS A 294 -26.01 -20.23 18.04
CA CYS A 294 -26.16 -19.21 17.01
C CYS A 294 -26.87 -19.73 15.75
N ASP A 295 -27.00 -21.05 15.57
CA ASP A 295 -27.83 -21.70 14.54
C ASP A 295 -28.47 -23.02 15.06
N ASP A 296 -29.50 -22.87 15.91
CA ASP A 296 -30.35 -23.91 16.54
C ASP A 296 -31.09 -24.85 15.55
N ALA A 297 -30.72 -24.83 14.27
CA ALA A 297 -31.19 -25.74 13.24
C ALA A 297 -30.05 -26.61 12.65
N ASP A 298 -28.81 -26.44 13.09
CA ASP A 298 -27.60 -27.09 12.61
C ASP A 298 -26.72 -27.57 13.77
N ALA A 299 -26.85 -28.85 14.14
CA ALA A 299 -26.16 -29.51 15.25
C ALA A 299 -24.60 -29.53 15.20
N ALA A 300 -24.01 -28.91 14.18
CA ALA A 300 -22.57 -28.67 14.07
C ALA A 300 -22.16 -27.28 14.61
N VAL A 301 -23.12 -26.39 14.83
CA VAL A 301 -22.94 -25.00 15.25
C VAL A 301 -23.41 -24.88 16.70
N PHE A 302 -22.49 -24.76 17.66
CA PHE A 302 -22.83 -24.64 19.07
C PHE A 302 -21.67 -24.07 19.90
N PRO A 303 -21.94 -23.49 21.08
CA PRO A 303 -20.91 -22.97 21.99
C PRO A 303 -19.73 -23.94 22.23
N GLY A 304 -18.56 -23.56 21.72
CA GLY A 304 -17.32 -24.34 21.84
C GLY A 304 -17.22 -25.55 20.90
N ALA A 305 -17.95 -25.54 19.78
CA ALA A 305 -17.68 -26.43 18.64
C ALA A 305 -16.27 -26.19 18.08
N ALA A 306 -15.85 -27.02 17.12
CA ALA A 306 -14.59 -26.82 16.43
C ALA A 306 -14.87 -26.15 15.09
N GLU A 307 -14.21 -25.00 14.85
CA GLU A 307 -14.35 -24.23 13.61
C GLU A 307 -14.05 -25.06 12.35
N GLU A 308 -14.99 -25.04 11.41
CA GLU A 308 -14.78 -25.47 10.04
C GLU A 308 -14.65 -24.22 9.14
N CYS A 309 -13.64 -24.17 8.28
CA CYS A 309 -13.39 -22.98 7.43
C CYS A 309 -14.43 -22.83 6.31
N ASN A 310 -15.64 -22.44 6.68
CA ASN A 310 -16.85 -22.55 5.88
C ASN A 310 -17.60 -21.21 5.78
N GLY A 311 -17.10 -20.15 6.42
CA GLY A 311 -17.69 -18.81 6.43
C GLY A 311 -18.80 -18.64 7.47
N ARG A 312 -18.82 -19.49 8.50
CA ARG A 312 -19.74 -19.44 9.64
C ARG A 312 -18.94 -19.36 10.94
N ASP A 313 -19.63 -18.95 11.98
CA ASP A 313 -19.17 -18.99 13.36
C ASP A 313 -19.74 -20.30 13.90
N ASP A 314 -18.95 -21.37 13.89
CA ASP A 314 -19.42 -22.71 14.27
C ASP A 314 -19.41 -22.86 15.81
N ASP A 315 -18.52 -22.16 16.52
CA ASP A 315 -18.38 -22.23 17.96
C ASP A 315 -19.14 -21.16 18.76
N CYS A 316 -19.82 -20.24 18.05
CA CYS A 316 -20.66 -19.16 18.56
C CYS A 316 -19.94 -18.18 19.51
N ASP A 317 -18.63 -17.95 19.35
CA ASP A 317 -17.87 -16.97 20.13
C ASP A 317 -17.96 -15.53 19.59
N GLY A 318 -18.56 -15.35 18.39
CA GLY A 318 -18.77 -14.07 17.72
C GLY A 318 -17.67 -13.69 16.72
N VAL A 319 -16.69 -14.56 16.50
CA VAL A 319 -15.70 -14.51 15.42
C VAL A 319 -16.10 -15.53 14.35
N ILE A 320 -15.71 -15.28 13.10
CA ILE A 320 -16.02 -16.19 11.98
C ILE A 320 -14.70 -16.81 11.54
N ASP A 321 -14.67 -18.14 11.46
CA ASP A 321 -13.53 -18.94 11.00
C ASP A 321 -12.20 -18.63 11.75
N GLU A 322 -12.22 -18.45 13.07
CA GLU A 322 -10.99 -18.35 13.87
C GLU A 322 -10.25 -19.70 13.95
N GLY A 323 -8.92 -19.66 13.98
CA GLY A 323 -8.10 -20.88 13.88
C GLY A 323 -8.11 -21.54 12.49
N CYS A 324 -8.79 -20.96 11.51
CA CYS A 324 -8.81 -21.41 10.13
C CYS A 324 -7.73 -20.72 9.28
N SER A 325 -6.65 -21.46 9.03
CA SER A 325 -5.51 -21.09 8.17
C SER A 325 -4.55 -20.03 8.74
N GLY A 326 -3.71 -20.47 9.69
CA GLY A 326 -2.35 -19.94 9.80
C GLY A 326 -2.20 -18.57 10.45
N ASP A 327 -3.11 -18.21 11.35
CA ASP A 327 -2.89 -17.14 12.33
C ASP A 327 -3.06 -17.69 13.76
N CYS A 328 -1.97 -18.22 14.31
CA CYS A 328 -1.81 -18.56 15.72
C CYS A 328 -1.02 -17.44 16.41
N THR A 329 -1.34 -17.20 17.68
CA THR A 329 -0.59 -16.30 18.57
C THR A 329 0.21 -17.06 19.63
N SER A 330 -0.11 -18.34 19.84
CA SER A 330 0.54 -19.24 20.79
C SER A 330 0.47 -20.71 20.35
N ASP A 331 1.33 -21.56 20.91
CA ASP A 331 1.31 -23.02 20.66
C ASP A 331 -0.01 -23.68 21.05
N GLN A 332 -0.80 -23.03 21.91
CA GLN A 332 -2.11 -23.50 22.34
C GLN A 332 -3.17 -23.40 21.24
N ASP A 333 -2.96 -22.51 20.28
CA ASP A 333 -3.87 -22.26 19.16
C ASP A 333 -3.69 -23.31 18.05
N CYS A 334 -2.69 -24.19 18.21
CA CYS A 334 -2.36 -25.23 17.25
C CYS A 334 -2.81 -26.62 17.71
N ALA A 335 -3.02 -27.52 16.75
CA ALA A 335 -3.37 -28.90 17.05
C ALA A 335 -2.27 -29.58 17.88
N ALA A 336 -2.67 -30.54 18.73
CA ALA A 336 -1.77 -31.18 19.68
C ALA A 336 -0.47 -31.71 19.03
N GLY A 337 0.65 -31.08 19.36
CA GLY A 337 1.98 -31.44 18.86
C GLY A 337 2.55 -30.52 17.78
N GLN A 338 1.80 -29.51 17.32
CA GLN A 338 2.30 -28.42 16.50
C GLN A 338 2.82 -27.27 17.37
N ILE A 339 3.59 -26.37 16.78
CA ILE A 339 4.01 -25.12 17.42
C ILE A 339 3.59 -23.93 16.56
N CYS A 340 3.38 -22.79 17.20
CA CYS A 340 3.08 -21.56 16.52
C CYS A 340 4.38 -20.86 16.09
N TRP A 341 4.55 -20.65 14.78
CA TRP A 341 5.71 -19.98 14.22
C TRP A 341 5.28 -18.94 13.18
N GLU A 342 5.54 -17.66 13.47
CA GLU A 342 5.22 -16.52 12.58
C GLU A 342 3.76 -16.52 12.09
N GLY A 343 2.82 -16.83 12.99
CA GLY A 343 1.39 -16.95 12.68
C GLY A 343 1.00 -18.36 12.23
N VAL A 344 1.90 -19.21 11.78
CA VAL A 344 1.52 -20.51 11.19
C VAL A 344 1.74 -21.67 12.15
N CYS A 345 0.75 -22.55 12.30
CA CYS A 345 0.89 -23.81 13.03
C CYS A 345 1.73 -24.81 12.24
N LEU A 346 2.99 -25.00 12.64
CA LEU A 346 3.94 -25.88 11.97
C LEU A 346 4.21 -27.15 12.78
N GLN A 347 4.34 -28.28 12.09
CA GLN A 347 4.67 -29.54 12.74
C GLN A 347 6.19 -29.60 13.00
N PRO A 348 6.66 -29.82 14.24
CA PRO A 348 8.06 -30.06 14.50
C PRO A 348 8.52 -31.39 13.89
N CYS A 349 9.74 -31.43 13.39
CA CYS A 349 10.32 -32.59 12.70
C CYS A 349 11.80 -32.76 13.03
N ARG A 350 12.33 -33.97 12.81
CA ARG A 350 13.78 -34.24 12.80
C ARG A 350 14.30 -34.69 11.44
N SER A 351 13.41 -35.03 10.52
CA SER A 351 13.71 -35.48 9.17
C SER A 351 12.49 -35.29 8.27
N ASP A 352 12.71 -35.21 6.96
CA ASP A 352 11.64 -34.98 5.97
C ASP A 352 10.56 -36.07 5.99
N SER A 353 10.93 -37.29 6.42
CA SER A 353 9.99 -38.40 6.57
C SER A 353 8.92 -38.20 7.65
N GLU A 354 9.10 -37.21 8.51
CA GLU A 354 8.12 -36.82 9.53
C GLU A 354 7.12 -35.79 8.99
N CYS A 355 7.38 -35.17 7.82
CA CYS A 355 6.55 -34.14 7.23
C CYS A 355 5.50 -34.70 6.26
N ALA A 356 4.44 -33.92 6.02
CA ALA A 356 3.43 -34.29 5.04
C ALA A 356 4.03 -34.28 3.62
N SER A 357 3.34 -34.89 2.66
CA SER A 357 3.77 -34.86 1.25
C SER A 357 3.85 -33.41 0.76
N GLY A 358 4.98 -33.00 0.16
CA GLY A 358 5.23 -31.62 -0.26
C GLY A 358 5.79 -30.71 0.84
N GLN A 359 6.34 -31.29 1.91
CA GLN A 359 7.01 -30.56 2.98
C GLN A 359 8.36 -31.17 3.32
N VAL A 360 9.32 -30.32 3.67
CA VAL A 360 10.66 -30.71 4.12
C VAL A 360 10.94 -30.23 5.54
N CYS A 361 11.85 -30.93 6.22
CA CYS A 361 12.21 -30.59 7.58
C CYS A 361 13.27 -29.50 7.60
N MET A 362 12.83 -28.24 7.65
CA MET A 362 13.71 -27.08 7.69
C MET A 362 13.73 -26.48 9.10
N ASN A 363 14.94 -26.33 9.68
CA ASN A 363 15.14 -25.78 11.03
C ASN A 363 14.33 -26.49 12.14
N GLY A 364 13.97 -27.76 11.94
CA GLY A 364 13.19 -28.54 12.89
C GLY A 364 11.68 -28.35 12.79
N LEU A 365 11.20 -27.71 11.70
CA LEU A 365 9.78 -27.52 11.38
C LEU A 365 9.48 -28.01 9.97
N CYS A 366 8.33 -28.65 9.79
CA CYS A 366 7.82 -29.03 8.48
C CYS A 366 7.31 -27.77 7.78
N GLN A 367 8.05 -27.33 6.78
CA GLN A 367 7.68 -26.19 5.94
C GLN A 367 7.32 -26.69 4.54
N ALA A 368 6.49 -25.94 3.83
CA ALA A 368 6.23 -26.21 2.42
C ALA A 368 7.57 -26.24 1.68
N ASP A 369 7.75 -27.25 0.85
CA ASP A 369 8.93 -27.33 0.00
C ASP A 369 8.81 -26.22 -1.05
N LEU A 370 9.43 -25.07 -0.76
CA LEU A 370 9.53 -23.95 -1.71
C LEU A 370 10.64 -24.20 -2.73
N CYS A 371 11.24 -25.39 -2.71
CA CYS A 371 12.39 -25.80 -3.51
C CYS A 371 12.03 -27.06 -4.32
N ASP A 372 10.80 -27.15 -4.84
CA ASP A 372 10.38 -28.27 -5.68
C ASP A 372 11.07 -28.15 -7.06
N ASP A 373 11.89 -29.15 -7.42
CA ASP A 373 12.47 -29.32 -8.75
C ASP A 373 11.34 -29.69 -9.76
N GLU A 374 10.63 -28.68 -10.27
CA GLU A 374 9.42 -28.84 -11.08
C GLU A 374 9.72 -29.44 -12.47
N ASP A 375 10.89 -29.15 -13.04
CA ASP A 375 11.34 -29.65 -14.35
C ASP A 375 12.24 -30.90 -14.30
N ALA A 376 12.67 -31.30 -13.09
CA ALA A 376 13.48 -32.47 -12.78
C ALA A 376 14.93 -32.45 -13.34
N ASP A 377 15.55 -31.26 -13.42
CA ASP A 377 16.93 -31.09 -13.89
C ASP A 377 18.00 -31.26 -12.80
N GLY A 378 17.56 -31.27 -11.53
CA GLY A 378 18.40 -31.46 -10.34
C GLY A 378 18.88 -30.16 -9.69
N PHE A 379 18.44 -29.01 -10.17
CA PHE A 379 18.47 -27.71 -9.50
C PHE A 379 17.06 -27.36 -9.03
N THR A 380 16.99 -26.45 -8.06
CA THR A 380 15.74 -25.97 -7.50
C THR A 380 15.84 -24.46 -7.45
N THR A 381 14.72 -23.75 -7.35
CA THR A 381 14.70 -22.30 -7.05
C THR A 381 15.59 -21.91 -5.86
N CYS A 382 15.77 -22.80 -4.89
CA CYS A 382 16.66 -22.59 -3.74
C CYS A 382 18.14 -22.89 -4.01
N ASP A 383 18.43 -23.76 -4.96
CA ASP A 383 19.80 -24.07 -5.43
C ASP A 383 20.28 -23.11 -6.53
N GLY A 384 19.49 -22.07 -6.82
CA GLY A 384 19.85 -20.97 -7.72
C GLY A 384 19.20 -21.06 -9.10
N ASP A 385 18.23 -21.94 -9.29
CA ASP A 385 17.42 -21.99 -10.50
C ASP A 385 16.54 -20.74 -10.64
N CYS A 386 16.64 -20.07 -11.78
CA CYS A 386 15.91 -18.84 -12.07
C CYS A 386 14.62 -19.08 -12.86
N ASP A 387 14.37 -20.29 -13.37
CA ASP A 387 13.10 -20.75 -13.94
C ASP A 387 12.95 -22.27 -13.72
N ASP A 388 12.45 -22.67 -12.53
CA ASP A 388 12.20 -24.07 -12.11
C ASP A 388 11.25 -24.86 -13.04
N THR A 389 10.68 -24.21 -14.05
CA THR A 389 9.79 -24.83 -15.03
C THR A 389 10.50 -25.18 -16.34
N ASP A 390 11.76 -24.81 -16.52
CA ASP A 390 12.56 -25.05 -17.72
C ASP A 390 13.97 -25.58 -17.40
N ALA A 391 14.15 -26.89 -17.59
CA ALA A 391 15.39 -27.64 -17.33
C ALA A 391 16.62 -27.17 -18.15
N ALA A 392 16.46 -26.19 -19.05
CA ALA A 392 17.55 -25.54 -19.76
C ALA A 392 18.07 -24.28 -19.05
N VAL A 393 17.42 -23.83 -17.97
CA VAL A 393 17.69 -22.61 -17.23
C VAL A 393 18.09 -23.01 -15.81
N ASN A 394 19.40 -23.11 -15.53
CA ASN A 394 19.90 -23.45 -14.20
C ASN A 394 21.38 -23.04 -14.04
N PRO A 395 21.91 -22.93 -12.81
CA PRO A 395 23.30 -22.53 -12.54
C PRO A 395 24.43 -23.34 -13.19
N ALA A 396 24.13 -24.50 -13.80
CA ALA A 396 25.08 -25.34 -14.50
C ALA A 396 24.82 -25.44 -16.02
N ALA A 397 23.81 -24.72 -16.54
CA ALA A 397 23.55 -24.61 -17.95
C ALA A 397 24.66 -23.81 -18.64
N ASN A 398 24.67 -23.84 -19.97
CA ASN A 398 25.49 -22.91 -20.74
C ASN A 398 24.56 -21.84 -21.30
N GLU A 399 25.03 -20.60 -21.29
CA GLU A 399 24.39 -19.48 -21.99
C GLU A 399 24.09 -19.79 -23.47
N GLU A 400 22.82 -19.63 -23.84
CA GLU A 400 22.35 -19.58 -25.22
C GLU A 400 21.97 -18.13 -25.56
N CYS A 401 22.19 -17.70 -26.81
CA CYS A 401 21.89 -16.32 -27.21
C CYS A 401 20.41 -16.17 -27.62
N ASP A 402 19.50 -16.45 -26.69
CA ASP A 402 18.05 -16.45 -26.91
C ASP A 402 17.28 -15.40 -26.09
N GLY A 403 18.01 -14.57 -25.32
CA GLY A 403 17.45 -13.53 -24.47
C GLY A 403 16.98 -14.01 -23.10
N VAL A 404 17.36 -15.24 -22.72
CA VAL A 404 17.17 -15.82 -21.38
C VAL A 404 18.53 -15.91 -20.69
N ASP A 405 18.55 -15.68 -19.37
CA ASP A 405 19.73 -15.96 -18.51
C ASP A 405 19.71 -17.47 -18.21
N ASN A 406 20.39 -18.28 -19.03
CA ASN A 406 20.29 -19.74 -18.92
C ASN A 406 21.08 -20.28 -17.73
N ASP A 407 22.18 -19.64 -17.35
CA ASP A 407 23.08 -20.06 -16.28
C ASP A 407 22.86 -19.34 -14.93
N CYS A 408 21.80 -18.51 -14.87
CA CYS A 408 21.30 -17.81 -13.69
C CYS A 408 22.39 -17.01 -12.96
N ASP A 409 23.37 -16.46 -13.69
CA ASP A 409 24.44 -15.62 -13.12
C ASP A 409 24.03 -14.16 -12.92
N GLY A 410 22.82 -13.80 -13.37
CA GLY A 410 22.20 -12.49 -13.21
C GLY A 410 22.56 -11.52 -14.34
N GLN A 411 23.11 -12.03 -15.43
CA GLN A 411 23.34 -11.32 -16.67
C GLN A 411 22.57 -12.07 -17.79
N VAL A 412 22.26 -11.42 -18.90
CA VAL A 412 21.54 -12.04 -20.02
C VAL A 412 22.44 -12.06 -21.25
N ASP A 413 22.61 -13.25 -21.85
CA ASP A 413 23.36 -13.51 -23.08
C ASP A 413 24.88 -13.25 -22.97
N GLU A 414 25.53 -13.71 -21.89
CA GLU A 414 26.94 -13.43 -21.59
C GLU A 414 27.83 -14.24 -22.51
N GLY A 415 28.80 -13.57 -23.13
CA GLY A 415 29.72 -14.28 -24.01
C GLY A 415 29.15 -14.56 -25.41
N CYS A 416 27.96 -14.04 -25.74
CA CYS A 416 27.41 -13.96 -27.10
C CYS A 416 28.24 -13.11 -28.09
N GLY A 417 29.38 -12.58 -27.66
CA GLY A 417 30.38 -11.95 -28.54
C GLY A 417 31.32 -12.92 -29.24
N ALA A 418 31.26 -14.23 -28.99
CA ALA A 418 32.17 -15.24 -29.52
C ALA A 418 31.45 -16.31 -30.35
N CYS A 419 31.31 -16.10 -31.65
CA CYS A 419 30.67 -17.06 -32.55
C CYS A 419 31.70 -18.01 -33.21
N ALA A 420 31.33 -19.29 -33.40
CA ALA A 420 32.09 -20.26 -34.18
C ALA A 420 31.51 -20.45 -35.60
N GLY A 421 30.25 -20.05 -35.82
CA GLY A 421 29.60 -19.94 -37.12
C GLY A 421 28.31 -19.12 -37.08
N ASP A 422 27.70 -18.87 -38.24
CA ASP A 422 26.50 -18.02 -38.37
C ASP A 422 25.26 -18.54 -37.63
N ALA A 423 25.26 -19.80 -37.21
CA ALA A 423 24.18 -20.39 -36.40
C ALA A 423 24.22 -19.91 -34.94
N ASP A 424 25.34 -19.36 -34.50
CA ASP A 424 25.57 -18.87 -33.14
C ASP A 424 25.19 -17.37 -33.01
N CYS A 425 24.61 -16.79 -34.07
CA CYS A 425 24.26 -15.37 -34.14
C CYS A 425 22.76 -15.17 -34.35
N ALA A 426 22.24 -14.06 -33.83
CA ALA A 426 20.83 -13.74 -33.95
C ALA A 426 20.41 -13.55 -35.41
N SER A 427 19.11 -13.67 -35.68
CA SER A 427 18.59 -13.55 -37.05
C SER A 427 18.83 -12.15 -37.62
N GLY A 428 19.69 -12.05 -38.64
CA GLY A 428 20.11 -10.76 -39.22
C GLY A 428 21.59 -10.46 -39.00
N GLU A 429 22.27 -11.27 -38.21
CA GLU A 429 23.70 -11.17 -37.94
C GLU A 429 24.49 -12.27 -38.65
N GLN A 430 25.79 -12.06 -38.83
CA GLN A 430 26.73 -13.07 -39.30
C GLN A 430 27.96 -13.14 -38.41
N CYS A 431 28.58 -14.32 -38.35
CA CYS A 431 29.77 -14.52 -37.56
C CYS A 431 31.01 -13.97 -38.28
N CYS A 432 31.43 -12.77 -37.90
CA CYS A 432 32.55 -12.06 -38.51
C CYS A 432 33.77 -12.03 -37.58
N ALA A 433 34.79 -12.80 -37.96
CA ALA A 433 36.04 -12.92 -37.19
C ALA A 433 35.84 -13.33 -35.72
N GLY A 434 34.80 -14.11 -35.46
CA GLY A 434 34.45 -14.60 -34.13
C GLY A 434 33.52 -13.68 -33.35
N GLN A 435 32.92 -12.65 -33.96
CA GLN A 435 31.89 -11.82 -33.34
C GLN A 435 30.65 -11.77 -34.22
N CYS A 436 29.46 -11.83 -33.64
CA CYS A 436 28.23 -11.58 -34.37
C CYS A 436 28.16 -10.09 -34.74
N VAL A 437 27.95 -9.80 -36.02
CA VAL A 437 27.76 -8.42 -36.51
C VAL A 437 26.48 -8.35 -37.34
N ASP A 438 25.74 -7.27 -37.17
CA ASP A 438 24.51 -6.99 -37.91
C ASP A 438 24.82 -6.72 -39.38
N VAL A 439 24.48 -7.64 -40.28
CA VAL A 439 24.73 -7.47 -41.72
C VAL A 439 23.56 -6.77 -42.43
N LEU A 440 22.51 -6.40 -41.71
CA LEU A 440 21.33 -5.73 -42.25
C LEU A 440 21.38 -4.21 -42.11
N PHE A 441 22.05 -3.71 -41.06
CA PHE A 441 22.07 -2.28 -40.73
C PHE A 441 23.47 -1.72 -40.42
N ASP A 442 24.48 -2.55 -40.16
CA ASP A 442 25.84 -2.05 -40.00
C ASP A 442 26.44 -1.63 -41.35
N ALA A 443 26.68 -0.33 -41.51
CA ALA A 443 27.36 0.22 -42.70
C ALA A 443 28.78 -0.32 -42.88
N GLY A 444 29.43 -0.84 -41.83
CA GLY A 444 30.74 -1.50 -41.90
C GLY A 444 30.71 -2.96 -42.36
N ASN A 445 29.54 -3.62 -42.31
CA ASN A 445 29.37 -5.06 -42.58
C ASN A 445 28.11 -5.35 -43.42
N CYS A 446 27.73 -4.42 -44.30
CA CYS A 446 26.46 -4.44 -45.00
C CYS A 446 26.34 -5.58 -46.03
N GLY A 447 25.42 -6.51 -45.77
CA GLY A 447 25.19 -7.70 -46.59
C GLY A 447 26.23 -8.81 -46.38
N GLY A 448 27.20 -8.61 -45.47
CA GLY A 448 28.19 -9.61 -45.08
C GLY A 448 29.46 -9.05 -44.45
N CYS A 449 30.23 -9.90 -43.80
CA CYS A 449 31.46 -9.53 -43.10
C CYS A 449 32.42 -8.68 -43.94
N GLY A 450 32.78 -7.50 -43.42
CA GLY A 450 33.75 -6.58 -44.02
C GLY A 450 33.29 -5.91 -45.32
N LEU A 451 32.00 -6.01 -45.67
CA LEU A 451 31.39 -5.31 -46.79
C LEU A 451 30.93 -3.92 -46.36
N ALA A 452 31.90 -3.04 -46.12
CA ALA A 452 31.60 -1.66 -45.77
C ALA A 452 30.98 -0.91 -46.96
N CYS A 453 29.94 -0.14 -46.69
CA CYS A 453 29.33 0.78 -47.64
C CYS A 453 30.28 1.92 -48.01
N ALA A 454 30.09 2.52 -49.19
CA ALA A 454 30.89 3.67 -49.59
C ALA A 454 30.54 4.89 -48.71
N ALA A 455 31.45 5.85 -48.62
CA ALA A 455 31.20 7.09 -47.90
C ALA A 455 29.93 7.79 -48.44
N GLY A 456 28.98 8.10 -47.55
CA GLY A 456 27.66 8.66 -47.89
C GLY A 456 26.57 7.62 -48.21
N GLU A 457 26.82 6.33 -47.93
CA GLU A 457 25.83 5.26 -48.04
C GLU A 457 25.52 4.65 -46.67
N SER A 458 24.25 4.33 -46.42
CA SER A 458 23.80 3.59 -45.24
C SER A 458 23.45 2.15 -45.62
N CYS A 459 23.46 1.26 -44.63
CA CYS A 459 23.02 -0.12 -44.85
C CYS A 459 21.52 -0.24 -44.62
N GLU A 460 20.77 -0.51 -45.68
CA GLU A 460 19.34 -0.80 -45.58
C GLU A 460 19.06 -2.23 -46.00
N ARG A 461 18.74 -3.08 -45.02
CA ARG A 461 18.37 -4.49 -45.22
C ARG A 461 19.45 -5.28 -45.97
N GLY A 462 20.71 -5.03 -45.63
CA GLY A 462 21.87 -5.71 -46.21
C GLY A 462 22.26 -5.24 -47.61
N VAL A 463 21.82 -4.05 -48.00
CA VAL A 463 22.22 -3.40 -49.25
C VAL A 463 22.64 -1.97 -48.94
N CYS A 464 23.82 -1.58 -49.40
CA CYS A 464 24.26 -0.19 -49.32
C CYS A 464 23.39 0.68 -50.22
N VAL A 465 22.76 1.68 -49.62
CA VAL A 465 21.93 2.66 -50.32
C VAL A 465 22.53 4.05 -50.13
N ALA A 466 22.54 4.84 -51.20
CA ALA A 466 22.98 6.22 -51.13
C ALA A 466 21.97 7.04 -50.30
N GLU A 467 22.46 7.73 -49.28
CA GLU A 467 21.63 8.63 -48.50
C GLU A 467 21.19 9.79 -49.37
N GLN A 468 19.86 9.96 -49.48
CA GLN A 468 19.29 11.07 -50.23
C GLN A 468 19.23 12.30 -49.34
N CYS A 469 20.00 13.31 -49.71
CA CYS A 469 20.07 14.57 -48.98
C CYS A 469 19.36 15.69 -49.73
N SER A 470 18.82 16.65 -48.97
CA SER A 470 18.29 17.91 -49.50
C SER A 470 19.18 19.10 -49.13
N THR A 471 19.94 18.95 -48.05
CA THR A 471 20.83 19.95 -47.46
C THR A 471 22.09 19.28 -46.89
N ASP A 472 23.16 20.06 -46.69
CA ASP A 472 24.43 19.54 -46.15
C ASP A 472 24.28 18.95 -44.73
N SER A 473 23.33 19.44 -43.94
CA SER A 473 23.03 18.89 -42.61
C SER A 473 22.37 17.51 -42.62
N ASP A 474 21.83 17.08 -43.77
CA ASP A 474 21.28 15.72 -43.92
C ASP A 474 22.38 14.67 -44.11
N CYS A 475 23.65 15.09 -44.21
CA CYS A 475 24.82 14.26 -44.48
C CYS A 475 25.82 14.21 -43.31
N ASP A 476 25.46 14.77 -42.16
CA ASP A 476 26.32 14.85 -40.98
C ASP A 476 26.49 13.45 -40.35
N ASP A 477 27.67 12.86 -40.52
CA ASP A 477 28.00 11.54 -39.99
C ASP A 477 28.58 11.58 -38.56
N GLY A 478 28.67 12.78 -37.97
CA GLY A 478 29.18 12.99 -36.62
C GLY A 478 30.71 12.94 -36.48
N ASP A 479 31.47 12.81 -37.58
CA ASP A 479 32.94 12.93 -37.56
C ASP A 479 33.38 14.40 -37.77
N PRO A 480 33.92 15.09 -36.74
CA PRO A 480 34.39 16.47 -36.87
C PRO A 480 35.65 16.63 -37.73
N ALA A 481 36.22 15.55 -38.27
CA ALA A 481 37.40 15.56 -39.13
C ALA A 481 37.09 15.65 -40.64
N THR A 482 35.83 15.49 -41.04
CA THR A 482 35.36 15.54 -42.44
C THR A 482 34.38 16.69 -42.65
N ASP A 483 34.45 17.32 -43.83
CA ASP A 483 33.40 18.27 -44.25
C ASP A 483 32.40 17.51 -45.13
N ASP A 484 31.14 17.49 -44.70
CA ASP A 484 30.07 16.74 -45.35
C ASP A 484 29.20 17.66 -46.21
N TYR A 485 29.01 17.28 -47.48
CA TYR A 485 28.29 18.08 -48.48
C TYR A 485 27.23 17.27 -49.19
N CYS A 486 26.05 17.86 -49.38
CA CYS A 486 25.00 17.33 -50.22
C CYS A 486 25.16 17.82 -51.67
N ILE A 487 25.57 16.92 -52.57
CA ILE A 487 25.81 17.26 -53.98
C ILE A 487 24.88 16.45 -54.89
N ASN A 488 23.94 17.14 -55.53
CA ASN A 488 22.93 16.55 -56.43
C ASN A 488 22.07 15.46 -55.77
N GLY A 489 21.76 15.62 -54.48
CA GLY A 489 20.89 14.69 -53.74
C GLY A 489 21.61 13.44 -53.23
N VAL A 490 22.94 13.48 -53.16
CA VAL A 490 23.78 12.40 -52.61
C VAL A 490 24.81 13.02 -51.67
N CYS A 491 25.00 12.42 -50.51
CA CYS A 491 26.01 12.84 -49.54
C CYS A 491 27.43 12.55 -50.04
N THR A 492 28.33 13.50 -49.83
CA THR A 492 29.74 13.40 -50.22
C THR A 492 30.63 13.96 -49.12
N HIS A 493 31.68 13.23 -48.76
CA HIS A 493 32.64 13.60 -47.70
C HIS A 493 34.00 13.97 -48.31
N ARG A 494 34.71 14.95 -47.76
CA ARG A 494 35.99 15.43 -48.30
C ARG A 494 37.12 15.59 -47.30
#